data_AF-A0A251XD60-F1
#
_entry.id   AF-A0A251XD60-F1
#
_cell.length_a   1.000
_cell.length_b   1.000
_cell.length_c   1.000
_cell.angle_alpha   90.00
_cell.angle_beta   90.00
_cell.angle_gamma   90.00
#
_symmetry.space_group_name_H-M   'P 1'
#
loop_
_entity.id
_entity.type
_entity.pdbx_description
1 polymer ?
#
loop_
_entity_poly.entity_id
_entity_poly.type
_entity_poly.pdbx_seq_one_letter_code
_entity_poly.pdbx_strand_id
1 'polypeptide(L)'
;MTIDLPPVSRSYISRPYPLGATVVARDGGLPSGLNVAVYSETAEAVEVCVFDHDGTESRTRLSERTGHVFHGLVEGAGIGTRYGLRVHGEWDPARGLRHNPAKLLLDPYAIAIEGHPTWGEDVFAHTFDDPNAINDADSAASMPRSVVADRRFDWEDDEARALRSTRQSSTRST
;
A
#
# COMPACT_ATOMS: atom_id res chain seq x y z
N MET A 1 22.59 21.42 -39.29
CA MET A 1 22.47 20.03 -38.82
C MET A 1 21.88 20.10 -37.43
N THR A 2 20.55 20.13 -37.35
CA THR A 2 19.82 20.24 -36.08
C THR A 2 19.67 18.84 -35.54
N ILE A 3 20.24 18.56 -34.37
CA ILE A 3 20.00 17.29 -33.67
C ILE A 3 18.58 17.37 -33.12
N ASP A 4 17.68 16.62 -33.73
CA ASP A 4 16.36 16.36 -33.19
C ASP A 4 16.54 15.46 -31.97
N LEU A 5 16.57 16.06 -30.78
CA LEU A 5 16.55 15.31 -29.53
C LEU A 5 15.15 14.72 -29.40
N PRO A 6 14.99 13.39 -29.26
CA PRO A 6 13.68 12.82 -29.03
C PRO A 6 13.05 13.49 -27.80
N PRO A 7 11.73 13.74 -27.79
CA PRO A 7 11.07 14.28 -26.62
C PRO A 7 11.45 13.42 -25.43
N VAL A 8 12.05 14.05 -24.40
CA VAL A 8 12.37 13.38 -23.14
C VAL A 8 11.05 12.84 -22.62
N SER A 9 10.83 11.54 -22.77
CA SER A 9 9.72 10.86 -22.13
C SER A 9 9.84 11.20 -20.65
N ARG A 10 8.83 11.86 -20.06
CA ARG A 10 8.78 12.07 -18.62
C ARG A 10 8.96 10.70 -17.98
N SER A 11 10.13 10.46 -17.41
CA SER A 11 10.37 9.28 -16.61
C SER A 11 9.35 9.34 -15.48
N TYR A 12 8.43 8.38 -15.48
CA TYR A 12 7.49 8.20 -14.38
C TYR A 12 8.31 7.68 -13.20
N ILE A 13 8.79 8.60 -12.38
CA ILE A 13 9.54 8.29 -11.17
C ILE A 13 8.52 7.97 -10.08
N SER A 14 8.72 6.85 -9.37
CA SER A 14 7.90 6.52 -8.20
C SER A 14 8.10 7.57 -7.09
N ARG A 15 7.06 7.81 -6.30
CA ARG A 15 7.08 8.80 -5.21
C ARG A 15 6.91 8.11 -3.86
N PRO A 16 7.62 8.55 -2.80
CA PRO A 16 7.44 8.03 -1.45
C PRO A 16 6.13 8.49 -0.79
N TYR A 17 5.37 9.40 -1.43
CA TYR A 17 4.11 9.90 -0.94
C TYR A 17 3.09 10.11 -2.08
N PRO A 18 1.78 9.99 -1.80
CA PRO A 18 1.20 9.54 -0.52
C PRO A 18 1.51 8.06 -0.24
N LEU A 19 1.38 7.64 1.03
CA LEU A 19 1.50 6.23 1.43
C LEU A 19 0.30 5.43 0.92
N GLY A 20 0.51 4.13 0.70
CA GLY A 20 -0.42 3.20 0.10
C GLY A 20 -0.34 3.16 -1.43
N ALA A 21 -1.34 2.52 -2.06
CA ALA A 21 -1.46 2.45 -3.51
C ALA A 21 -2.25 3.65 -4.07
N THR A 22 -1.66 4.37 -5.02
CA THR A 22 -2.29 5.49 -5.73
C THR A 22 -2.24 5.27 -7.24
N VAL A 23 -3.39 5.39 -7.90
CA VAL A 23 -3.48 5.29 -9.36
C VAL A 23 -2.75 6.46 -10.01
N VAL A 24 -1.87 6.16 -10.96
CA VAL A 24 -1.15 7.13 -11.77
C VAL A 24 -1.43 6.90 -13.25
N ALA A 25 -1.77 7.96 -13.97
CA ALA A 25 -1.99 7.91 -15.42
C ALA A 25 -0.65 8.03 -16.15
N ARG A 26 -0.43 7.22 -17.20
CA ARG A 26 0.70 7.37 -18.11
C ARG A 26 0.35 8.38 -19.22
N ASP A 27 1.28 9.27 -19.55
CA ASP A 27 1.21 10.14 -20.71
C ASP A 27 1.03 9.30 -21.99
N GLY A 28 0.25 9.80 -22.95
CA GLY A 28 0.05 9.14 -24.25
C GLY A 28 -0.98 8.00 -24.27
N GLY A 29 -1.83 7.86 -23.24
CA GLY A 29 -2.95 6.91 -23.25
C GLY A 29 -2.58 5.46 -22.98
N LEU A 30 -1.34 5.21 -22.50
CA LEU A 30 -0.92 3.91 -22.00
C LEU A 30 -1.68 3.54 -20.71
N PRO A 31 -1.82 2.25 -20.39
CA PRO A 31 -2.59 1.82 -19.22
C PRO A 31 -2.08 2.47 -17.94
N SER A 32 -3.03 2.86 -17.08
CA SER A 32 -2.76 3.35 -15.72
C SER A 32 -1.93 2.34 -14.94
N GLY A 33 -1.05 2.82 -14.08
CA GLY A 33 -0.32 2.00 -13.12
C GLY A 33 -0.62 2.44 -11.69
N LEU A 34 0.02 1.79 -10.73
CA LEU A 34 -0.01 2.19 -9.33
C LEU A 34 1.36 2.73 -8.92
N ASN A 35 1.38 3.89 -8.27
CA ASN A 35 2.46 4.23 -7.36
C ASN A 35 2.15 3.61 -6.01
N VAL A 36 3.01 2.73 -5.51
CA VAL A 36 2.87 2.12 -4.19
C VAL A 36 3.99 2.64 -3.30
N ALA A 37 3.63 3.12 -2.10
CA ALA A 37 4.59 3.57 -1.10
C ALA A 37 4.26 2.99 0.28
N VAL A 38 5.20 2.25 0.86
CA VAL A 38 5.03 1.49 2.12
C VAL A 38 6.13 1.87 3.10
N TYR A 39 5.75 2.29 4.30
CA TYR A 39 6.70 2.53 5.38
C TYR A 39 7.15 1.20 6.00
N SER A 40 8.47 1.02 6.11
CA SER A 40 9.09 0.03 6.99
C SER A 40 10.53 0.44 7.32
N GLU A 41 10.82 0.52 8.61
CA GLU A 41 12.18 0.84 9.09
C GLU A 41 13.11 -0.37 8.95
N THR A 42 12.63 -1.56 9.31
CA THR A 42 13.47 -2.76 9.49
C THR A 42 13.40 -3.76 8.35
N ALA A 43 12.55 -3.55 7.35
CA ALA A 43 12.50 -4.43 6.17
C ALA A 43 13.76 -4.27 5.30
N GLU A 44 14.12 -5.37 4.64
CA GLU A 44 15.16 -5.44 3.61
C GLU A 44 14.58 -5.27 2.20
N ALA A 45 13.36 -5.76 1.98
CA ALA A 45 12.63 -5.59 0.74
C ALA A 45 11.11 -5.64 0.95
N VAL A 46 10.39 -5.03 0.02
CA VAL A 46 8.93 -5.09 -0.04
C VAL A 46 8.52 -5.44 -1.46
N GLU A 47 7.64 -6.42 -1.59
CA GLU A 47 7.02 -6.83 -2.85
C GLU A 47 5.52 -6.53 -2.81
N VAL A 48 5.02 -5.90 -3.86
CA VAL A 48 3.59 -5.77 -4.11
C VAL A 48 3.12 -6.99 -4.87
N CYS A 49 2.13 -7.67 -4.34
CA CYS A 49 1.57 -8.90 -4.90
C CYS A 49 0.21 -8.57 -5.48
N VAL A 50 0.05 -8.62 -6.80
CA VAL A 50 -1.22 -8.41 -7.50
C VAL A 50 -1.84 -9.76 -7.85
N PHE A 51 -3.16 -9.84 -7.76
CA PHE A 51 -3.92 -11.06 -8.01
C PHE A 51 -4.85 -10.90 -9.21
N ASP A 52 -4.71 -11.82 -10.17
CA ASP A 52 -5.65 -11.98 -11.28
C ASP A 52 -6.95 -12.65 -10.82
N HIS A 53 -7.95 -12.68 -11.71
CA HIS A 53 -9.28 -13.23 -11.37
C HIS A 53 -9.26 -14.73 -11.03
N ASP A 54 -8.32 -15.48 -11.61
CA ASP A 54 -8.12 -16.90 -11.34
C ASP A 54 -7.29 -17.16 -10.06
N GLY A 55 -6.85 -16.10 -9.38
CA GLY A 55 -6.02 -16.16 -8.18
C GLY A 55 -4.51 -16.19 -8.45
N THR A 56 -4.08 -16.11 -9.72
CA THR A 56 -2.66 -16.05 -10.07
C THR A 56 -2.00 -14.82 -9.44
N GLU A 57 -0.89 -15.06 -8.72
CA GLU A 57 -0.12 -14.02 -8.06
C GLU A 57 1.03 -13.53 -8.95
N SER A 58 1.08 -12.22 -9.20
CA SER A 58 2.24 -11.54 -9.80
C SER A 58 2.89 -10.63 -8.76
N ARG A 59 4.22 -10.68 -8.64
CA ARG A 59 4.98 -9.92 -7.63
C ARG A 59 5.86 -8.86 -8.27
N THR A 60 5.82 -7.65 -7.73
CA THR A 60 6.69 -6.53 -8.13
C THR A 60 7.42 -6.00 -6.92
N ARG A 61 8.75 -6.11 -6.92
CA ARG A 61 9.60 -5.53 -5.87
C ARG A 61 9.59 -4.01 -5.96
N LEU A 62 9.42 -3.32 -4.84
CA LEU A 62 9.61 -1.88 -4.74
C LEU A 62 11.10 -1.56 -4.84
N SER A 63 11.51 -0.92 -5.94
CA SER A 63 12.92 -0.71 -6.29
C SER A 63 13.56 0.48 -5.57
N GLU A 64 12.76 1.45 -5.14
CA GLU A 64 13.24 2.69 -4.53
C GLU A 64 12.98 2.72 -3.02
N ARG A 65 13.83 3.45 -2.30
CA ARG A 65 13.67 3.71 -0.87
C ARG A 65 14.09 5.14 -0.53
N THR A 66 13.15 5.93 -0.03
CA THR A 66 13.42 7.28 0.49
C THR A 66 13.19 7.28 2.00
N GLY A 67 14.26 7.42 2.78
CA GLY A 67 14.20 7.21 4.23
C GLY A 67 13.75 5.79 4.56
N HIS A 68 12.65 5.66 5.32
CA HIS A 68 12.05 4.35 5.65
C HIS A 68 10.85 4.00 4.77
N VAL A 69 10.64 4.71 3.66
CA VAL A 69 9.53 4.43 2.74
C VAL A 69 10.07 3.72 1.50
N PHE A 70 9.63 2.48 1.30
CA PHE A 70 9.81 1.74 0.06
C PHE A 70 8.78 2.22 -0.96
N HIS A 71 9.19 2.48 -2.19
CA HIS A 71 8.26 2.89 -3.23
C HIS A 71 8.64 2.38 -4.62
N GLY A 72 7.63 2.31 -5.49
CA GLY A 72 7.78 1.71 -6.82
C GLY A 72 6.52 1.87 -7.66
N LEU A 73 6.66 1.57 -8.95
CA LEU A 73 5.55 1.53 -9.89
C LEU A 73 5.15 0.07 -10.16
N VAL A 74 3.85 -0.19 -10.10
CA VAL A 74 3.25 -1.47 -10.51
C VAL A 74 2.47 -1.22 -11.79
N GLU A 75 2.91 -1.84 -12.89
CA GLU A 75 2.30 -1.68 -14.21
C GLU A 75 1.03 -2.53 -14.36
N GLY A 76 0.14 -2.13 -15.27
CA GLY A 76 -1.06 -2.90 -15.60
C GLY A 76 -2.12 -2.96 -14.49
N ALA A 77 -1.94 -2.20 -13.41
CA ALA A 77 -2.81 -2.19 -12.25
C ALA A 77 -3.55 -0.84 -12.10
N GLY A 78 -4.80 -0.89 -11.67
CA GLY A 78 -5.69 0.27 -11.59
C GLY A 78 -6.78 0.09 -10.53
N ILE A 79 -7.85 0.87 -10.64
CA ILE A 79 -9.00 0.75 -9.73
C ILE A 79 -9.58 -0.66 -9.82
N GLY A 80 -9.88 -1.26 -8.67
CA GLY A 80 -10.38 -2.63 -8.54
C GLY A 80 -9.29 -3.70 -8.47
N THR A 81 -8.02 -3.36 -8.69
CA THR A 81 -6.92 -4.32 -8.53
C THR A 81 -6.82 -4.80 -7.09
N ARG A 82 -6.83 -6.12 -6.92
CA ARG A 82 -6.58 -6.81 -5.65
C ARG A 82 -5.08 -6.94 -5.45
N TYR A 83 -4.59 -6.54 -4.28
CA TYR A 83 -3.19 -6.64 -3.96
C TYR A 83 -2.95 -6.96 -2.48
N GLY A 84 -1.72 -7.37 -2.18
CA GLY A 84 -1.16 -7.46 -0.84
C GLY A 84 0.33 -7.18 -0.88
N LEU A 85 0.98 -7.32 0.27
CA LEU A 85 2.40 -7.06 0.43
C LEU A 85 3.11 -8.31 0.96
N ARG A 86 4.31 -8.57 0.46
CA ARG A 86 5.27 -9.50 1.09
C ARG A 86 6.47 -8.71 1.52
N VAL A 87 6.80 -8.81 2.80
CA VAL A 87 7.87 -8.02 3.42
C VAL A 87 8.99 -8.95 3.85
N HIS A 88 10.16 -8.69 3.30
CA HIS A 88 11.39 -9.44 3.55
C HIS A 88 12.22 -8.74 4.61
N GLY A 89 12.92 -9.53 5.41
CA GLY A 89 13.85 -9.05 6.41
C GLY A 89 14.20 -10.17 7.39
N GLU A 90 14.87 -9.80 8.47
CA GLU A 90 15.32 -10.74 9.47
C GLU A 90 14.17 -11.36 10.30
N TRP A 91 14.24 -12.67 10.52
CA TRP A 91 13.48 -13.37 11.55
C TRP A 91 14.35 -13.55 12.79
N ASP A 92 14.16 -12.67 13.77
CA ASP A 92 14.75 -12.78 15.11
C ASP A 92 13.68 -12.42 16.16
N PRO A 93 12.90 -13.41 16.62
CA PRO A 93 11.88 -13.23 17.65
C PRO A 93 12.41 -12.63 18.95
N ALA A 94 13.67 -12.90 19.32
CA ALA A 94 14.27 -12.38 20.54
C ALA A 94 14.52 -10.87 20.48
N ARG A 95 14.77 -10.34 19.28
CA ARG A 95 14.83 -8.89 19.00
C ARG A 95 13.50 -8.29 18.52
N GLY A 96 12.44 -9.08 18.46
CA GLY A 96 11.13 -8.66 17.96
C GLY A 96 11.03 -8.52 16.43
N LEU A 97 12.05 -8.94 15.69
CA LEU A 97 12.05 -8.94 14.22
C LEU A 97 11.33 -10.20 13.73
N ARG A 98 10.21 -10.03 13.02
CA ARG A 98 9.34 -11.13 12.61
C ARG A 98 8.96 -11.06 11.13
N HIS A 99 9.89 -10.59 10.30
CA HIS A 99 9.67 -10.54 8.85
C HIS A 99 9.51 -11.96 8.31
N ASN A 100 8.43 -12.20 7.57
CA ASN A 100 8.14 -13.50 6.98
C ASN A 100 7.44 -13.29 5.63
N PRO A 101 8.17 -13.39 4.51
CA PRO A 101 7.61 -13.15 3.18
C PRO A 101 6.63 -14.24 2.71
N ALA A 102 6.53 -15.38 3.41
CA ALA A 102 5.48 -16.38 3.16
C ALA A 102 4.09 -15.85 3.53
N LYS A 103 4.01 -14.84 4.40
CA LYS A 103 2.75 -14.24 4.84
C LYS A 103 2.38 -13.06 3.95
N LEU A 104 1.19 -13.14 3.35
CA LEU A 104 0.60 -12.00 2.67
C LEU A 104 0.06 -11.01 3.70
N LEU A 105 0.56 -9.78 3.64
CA LEU A 105 0.13 -8.68 4.47
C LEU A 105 -0.85 -7.78 3.71
N LEU A 106 -1.80 -7.20 4.45
CA LEU A 106 -2.58 -6.06 3.95
C LEU A 106 -1.72 -4.80 3.93
N ASP A 107 -2.01 -3.90 3.00
CA ASP A 107 -1.42 -2.56 3.03
C ASP A 107 -2.03 -1.78 4.21
N PRO A 108 -1.22 -1.26 5.16
CA PRO A 108 -1.73 -0.47 6.28
C PRO A 108 -2.49 0.79 5.85
N TYR A 109 -2.28 1.25 4.61
CA TYR A 109 -2.91 2.42 4.01
C TYR A 109 -3.99 2.04 2.99
N ALA A 110 -4.38 0.76 2.91
CA ALA A 110 -5.50 0.33 2.07
C ALA A 110 -6.78 1.05 2.49
N ILE A 111 -7.48 1.61 1.50
CA ILE A 111 -8.78 2.27 1.70
C ILE A 111 -9.97 1.32 1.47
N ALA A 112 -9.72 0.13 0.93
CA ALA A 112 -10.69 -0.93 0.75
C ALA A 112 -10.02 -2.29 0.94
N ILE A 113 -10.75 -3.25 1.51
CA ILE A 113 -10.32 -4.62 1.75
C ILE A 113 -11.42 -5.55 1.25
N GLU A 114 -11.05 -6.61 0.54
CA GLU A 114 -11.96 -7.65 0.06
C GLU A 114 -11.69 -8.98 0.76
N GLY A 115 -12.78 -9.62 1.20
CA GLY A 115 -12.76 -10.91 1.86
C GLY A 115 -12.54 -10.83 3.37
N HIS A 116 -12.40 -12.00 3.97
CA HIS A 116 -12.12 -12.19 5.40
C HIS A 116 -11.04 -13.25 5.54
N PRO A 117 -10.23 -13.22 6.61
CA PRO A 117 -9.27 -14.26 6.85
C PRO A 117 -9.97 -15.61 7.07
N THR A 118 -9.50 -16.64 6.40
CA THR A 118 -9.76 -18.02 6.79
C THR A 118 -8.74 -18.37 7.88
N TRP A 119 -9.21 -18.57 9.10
CA TRP A 119 -8.32 -18.81 10.23
C TRP A 119 -7.69 -20.21 10.14
N GLY A 120 -6.37 -20.24 10.18
CA GLY A 120 -5.53 -21.44 10.16
C GLY A 120 -4.13 -21.08 10.65
N GLU A 121 -3.27 -22.08 10.83
CA GLU A 121 -1.89 -21.83 11.25
C GLU A 121 -1.10 -21.04 10.20
N ASP A 122 -1.45 -21.20 8.91
CA ASP A 122 -0.82 -20.54 7.77
C ASP A 122 -0.88 -19.01 7.84
N VAL A 123 -1.91 -18.42 8.47
CA VAL A 123 -1.99 -16.95 8.64
C VAL A 123 -1.13 -16.43 9.80
N PHE A 124 -0.50 -17.31 10.58
CA PHE A 124 0.44 -16.93 11.63
C PHE A 124 1.88 -17.00 11.10
N ALA A 125 2.70 -16.02 11.49
CA ALA A 125 4.11 -15.97 11.10
C ALA A 125 4.96 -17.08 11.76
N HIS A 126 4.45 -17.70 12.83
CA HIS A 126 5.07 -18.77 13.61
C HIS A 126 4.18 -20.01 13.65
N THR A 127 4.74 -21.15 14.04
CA THR A 127 3.99 -22.40 14.27
C THR A 127 3.26 -22.35 15.62
N PHE A 128 2.13 -23.04 15.76
CA PHE A 128 1.39 -23.11 17.03
C PHE A 128 2.16 -23.81 18.15
N ASP A 129 3.03 -24.76 17.79
CA ASP A 129 3.84 -25.51 18.75
C ASP A 129 5.03 -24.69 19.29
N ASP A 130 5.57 -23.77 18.48
CA ASP A 130 6.69 -22.91 18.86
C ASP A 130 6.54 -21.47 18.31
N PRO A 131 6.34 -20.46 19.18
CA PRO A 131 6.21 -19.06 18.78
C PRO A 131 7.52 -18.41 18.29
N ASN A 132 8.65 -19.10 18.40
CA ASN A 132 9.95 -18.68 17.87
C ASN A 132 10.31 -19.38 16.55
N ALA A 133 9.66 -20.50 16.22
CA ALA A 133 9.82 -21.15 14.93
C ALA A 133 9.06 -20.36 13.84
N ILE A 134 9.72 -20.12 12.72
CA ILE A 134 9.09 -19.50 11.56
C ILE A 134 8.13 -20.50 10.89
N ASN A 135 6.96 -20.03 10.46
CA ASN A 135 6.03 -20.82 9.64
C ASN A 135 6.16 -20.38 8.17
N ASP A 136 6.59 -21.28 7.28
CA ASP A 136 6.84 -21.01 5.87
C ASP A 136 5.64 -21.30 4.94
N ALA A 137 4.49 -21.72 5.49
CA ALA A 137 3.27 -21.91 4.72
C ALA A 137 2.79 -20.59 4.10
N ASP A 138 2.42 -20.62 2.82
CA ASP A 138 1.89 -19.43 2.13
C ASP A 138 0.49 -19.10 2.63
N SER A 139 0.29 -17.88 3.13
CA SER A 139 -0.99 -17.43 3.66
C SER A 139 -1.89 -16.78 2.62
N ALA A 140 -1.45 -16.68 1.36
CA ALA A 140 -2.17 -15.94 0.32
C ALA A 140 -3.63 -16.42 0.16
N ALA A 141 -3.86 -17.73 0.09
CA ALA A 141 -5.21 -18.28 -0.09
C ALA A 141 -6.17 -17.98 1.07
N SER A 142 -5.62 -17.77 2.27
CA SER A 142 -6.40 -17.57 3.50
C SER A 142 -6.53 -16.10 3.89
N MET A 143 -5.71 -15.20 3.35
CA MET A 143 -5.72 -13.79 3.71
C MET A 143 -6.66 -12.95 2.82
N PRO A 144 -7.36 -11.96 3.39
CA PRO A 144 -8.06 -10.95 2.60
C PRO A 144 -7.06 -10.14 1.76
N ARG A 145 -7.56 -9.43 0.74
CA ARG A 145 -6.74 -8.60 -0.15
C ARG A 145 -7.07 -7.13 0.03
N SER A 146 -6.06 -6.28 -0.06
CA SER A 146 -6.27 -4.83 -0.23
C SER A 146 -6.81 -4.58 -1.65
N VAL A 147 -7.65 -3.57 -1.81
CA VAL A 147 -8.23 -3.21 -3.13
C VAL A 147 -7.90 -1.76 -3.42
N VAL A 148 -7.38 -1.52 -4.62
CA VAL A 148 -7.21 -0.15 -5.12
C VAL A 148 -8.58 0.44 -5.37
N ALA A 149 -8.94 1.50 -4.65
CA ALA A 149 -10.19 2.21 -4.87
C ALA A 149 -9.96 3.64 -5.33
N ASP A 150 -10.98 4.22 -5.98
CA ASP A 150 -10.99 5.64 -6.28
C ASP A 150 -11.35 6.43 -5.03
N ARG A 151 -10.60 7.51 -4.76
CA ARG A 151 -10.91 8.45 -3.66
C ARG A 151 -11.75 9.63 -4.14
N ARG A 152 -11.98 9.75 -5.45
CA ARG A 152 -12.82 10.80 -6.01
C ARG A 152 -14.26 10.51 -5.65
N PHE A 153 -14.85 11.40 -4.88
CA PHE A 153 -16.26 11.44 -4.58
C PHE A 153 -16.71 12.88 -4.85
N ASP A 154 -17.83 13.03 -5.56
CA ASP A 154 -18.42 14.34 -5.79
C ASP A 154 -19.19 14.74 -4.51
N TRP A 155 -18.61 15.67 -3.77
CA TRP A 155 -19.20 16.20 -2.54
C TRP A 155 -20.27 17.27 -2.81
N GLU A 156 -20.55 17.58 -4.08
CA GLU A 156 -21.45 18.67 -4.49
C GLU A 156 -21.09 19.97 -3.73
N ASP A 157 -22.08 20.63 -3.13
CA ASP A 157 -21.91 21.87 -2.37
C ASP A 157 -21.69 21.64 -0.86
N ASP A 158 -21.20 20.46 -0.45
CA ASP A 158 -20.92 20.18 0.97
C ASP A 158 -19.78 21.05 1.50
N GLU A 159 -20.11 21.95 2.43
CA GLU A 159 -19.15 22.81 3.12
C GLU A 159 -19.23 22.59 4.63
N ALA A 160 -18.06 22.61 5.28
CA ALA A 160 -17.97 22.52 6.73
C ALA A 160 -18.82 23.63 7.39
N ARG A 161 -19.81 23.24 8.20
CA ARG A 161 -20.63 24.19 8.95
C ARG A 161 -19.74 25.09 9.81
N ALA A 162 -19.78 26.40 9.54
CA ALA A 162 -19.08 27.38 10.35
C ALA A 162 -19.50 27.27 11.84
N LEU A 163 -18.53 27.05 12.72
CA LEU A 163 -18.75 27.04 14.17
C LEU A 163 -19.20 28.43 14.61
N ARG A 164 -20.42 28.56 15.17
CA ARG A 164 -20.87 29.80 15.80
C ARG A 164 -20.04 30.05 17.05
N SER A 165 -19.07 30.98 16.98
CA SER A 165 -18.43 31.50 18.19
C SER A 165 -19.47 32.32 18.96
N THR A 166 -19.96 31.79 20.08
CA THR A 166 -20.74 32.60 21.03
C THR A 166 -19.74 33.40 21.85
N ARG A 167 -19.35 34.59 21.36
CA ARG A 167 -18.70 35.58 22.23
C ARG A 167 -19.78 36.16 23.14
N GLN A 168 -19.87 35.67 24.38
CA GLN A 168 -20.56 36.40 25.44
C GLN A 168 -19.72 37.63 25.77
N SER A 169 -20.16 38.78 25.29
CA SER A 169 -19.69 40.08 25.77
C SER A 169 -20.21 40.27 27.20
N SER A 170 -19.37 40.00 28.19
CA SER A 170 -19.64 40.42 29.56
C SER A 170 -19.44 41.93 29.65
N THR A 171 -20.54 42.67 29.58
CA THR A 171 -20.59 44.09 29.95
C THR A 171 -20.43 44.18 31.47
N ARG A 172 -19.23 44.51 31.95
CA ARG A 172 -19.04 44.95 33.33
C ARG A 172 -19.50 46.41 33.43
N SER A 173 -20.64 46.62 34.08
CA SER A 173 -21.12 47.94 34.50
C SER A 173 -20.54 48.27 35.88
N THR A 174 -19.93 49.47 35.93
CA THR A 174 -19.63 50.38 37.06
C THR A 174 -18.84 49.86 38.26
#